data_AF-A0A962MRP0-F1
#
_entry.id   AF-A0A962MRP0-F1
#
_cell.length_a   1.000
_cell.length_b   1.000
_cell.length_c   1.000
_cell.angle_alpha   90.00
_cell.angle_beta   90.00
_cell.angle_gamma   90.00
#
_symmetry.space_group_name_H-M   'P 1'
#
loop_
_entity.id
_entity.type
_entity.pdbx_description
1 polymer ?
#
loop_
_entity_poly.entity_id
_entity_poly.type
_entity_poly.pdbx_seq_one_letter_code
_entity_poly.pdbx_strand_id
1 'polypeptide(L)'
;MKNEYEIIDHEYDVVVVGAGGAGLRAGFGCAEKGLKTAIISKVFPTRSHTVAAQGGISAALGNMGEDDWRFHMYDTVKGSDWLGDQDAIEYMCREAIPAIIELEHYGVPFSRTAAGKIYQRAFGGMTTHYGKGTAQRTCAAA
;
A
#
# COMPACT_ATOMS: atom_id res chain seq x y z
N MET A 1 -21.58 41.50 -11.85
CA MET A 1 -22.01 40.86 -10.59
C MET A 1 -20.87 41.01 -9.60
N LYS A 2 -21.11 41.46 -8.37
CA LYS A 2 -20.08 41.40 -7.31
C LYS A 2 -19.90 39.93 -6.96
N ASN A 3 -18.67 39.42 -7.01
CA ASN A 3 -18.39 38.08 -6.48
C ASN A 3 -18.61 38.12 -4.97
N GLU A 4 -19.47 37.23 -4.47
CA GLU A 4 -19.76 37.10 -3.04
C GLU A 4 -18.62 36.42 -2.27
N TYR A 5 -17.66 35.82 -2.98
CA TYR A 5 -16.52 35.10 -2.43
C TYR A 5 -15.21 35.60 -3.02
N GLU A 6 -14.22 35.79 -2.15
CA GLU A 6 -12.83 35.98 -2.56
C GLU A 6 -12.26 34.64 -3.05
N ILE A 7 -11.63 34.65 -4.23
CA ILE A 7 -10.96 33.49 -4.82
C ILE A 7 -9.46 33.70 -4.64
N ILE A 8 -8.77 32.69 -4.10
CA ILE A 8 -7.32 32.69 -3.92
C ILE A 8 -6.73 31.62 -4.83
N ASP A 9 -5.88 32.06 -5.77
CA ASP A 9 -5.20 31.18 -6.71
C ASP A 9 -3.81 30.78 -6.20
N HIS A 10 -3.43 29.52 -6.46
CA HIS A 10 -2.12 28.98 -6.10
C HIS A 10 -1.56 28.13 -7.24
N GLU A 11 -0.24 28.20 -7.46
CA GLU A 11 0.46 27.42 -8.47
C GLU A 11 1.46 26.44 -7.85
N TYR A 12 1.37 25.17 -8.28
CA TYR A 12 2.16 24.02 -7.84
C TYR A 12 2.40 23.10 -9.03
N ASP A 13 3.50 22.32 -9.00
CA ASP A 13 3.78 21.31 -10.03
C ASP A 13 2.82 20.12 -9.89
N VAL A 14 2.48 19.76 -8.65
CA VAL A 14 1.60 18.64 -8.31
C VAL A 14 0.66 19.02 -7.19
N VAL A 15 -0.63 18.71 -7.35
CA VAL A 15 -1.65 18.83 -6.30
C VAL A 15 -2.22 17.45 -6.00
N VAL A 16 -2.03 16.98 -4.77
CA VAL A 16 -2.59 15.72 -4.27
C VAL A 16 -3.82 16.02 -3.42
N VAL A 17 -4.97 15.45 -3.78
CA VAL A 17 -6.22 15.58 -3.02
C VAL A 17 -6.44 14.33 -2.16
N GLY A 18 -6.22 14.47 -0.86
CA GLY A 18 -6.33 13.42 0.16
C GLY A 18 -5.00 13.15 0.86
N ALA A 19 -5.02 13.06 2.19
CA ALA A 19 -3.83 12.78 3.02
C ALA A 19 -3.93 11.44 3.79
N GLY A 20 -4.51 10.42 3.14
CA GLY A 20 -4.39 9.02 3.59
C GLY A 20 -3.08 8.39 3.14
N GLY A 21 -2.92 7.07 3.32
CA GLY A 21 -1.67 6.36 2.97
C GLY A 21 -1.21 6.61 1.53
N ALA A 22 -2.11 6.47 0.55
CA ALA A 22 -1.80 6.70 -0.86
C ALA A 22 -1.40 8.16 -1.14
N GLY A 23 -2.17 9.13 -0.63
CA GLY A 23 -1.92 10.55 -0.87
C GLY A 23 -0.62 11.05 -0.23
N LEU A 24 -0.31 10.59 0.99
CA LEU A 24 0.96 10.89 1.63
C LEU A 24 2.12 10.25 0.85
N ARG A 25 2.03 8.96 0.46
CA ARG A 25 3.09 8.27 -0.31
C ARG A 25 3.37 8.96 -1.65
N ALA A 26 2.31 9.36 -2.36
CA ALA A 26 2.43 10.08 -3.63
C ALA A 26 3.00 11.49 -3.43
N GLY A 27 2.45 12.24 -2.46
CA GLY A 27 2.84 13.63 -2.20
C GLY A 27 4.29 13.76 -1.77
N PHE A 28 4.76 12.95 -0.82
CA PHE A 28 6.17 12.98 -0.44
C PHE A 28 7.07 12.47 -1.56
N GLY A 29 6.63 11.46 -2.33
CA GLY A 29 7.42 10.94 -3.44
C GLY A 29 7.62 11.96 -4.57
N CYS A 30 6.63 12.84 -4.79
CA CYS A 30 6.77 13.98 -5.71
C CYS A 30 7.73 15.04 -5.12
N ALA A 31 7.58 15.36 -3.84
CA ALA A 31 8.45 16.33 -3.17
C ALA A 31 9.92 15.87 -3.09
N GLU A 32 10.17 14.57 -2.87
CA GLU A 32 11.51 13.95 -2.86
C GLU A 32 12.20 14.07 -4.24
N LYS A 33 11.41 14.10 -5.32
CA LYS A 33 11.88 14.36 -6.69
C LYS A 33 12.04 15.86 -7.01
N GLY A 34 11.88 16.74 -6.03
CA GLY A 34 12.06 18.19 -6.17
C GLY A 34 10.84 18.94 -6.71
N LEU A 35 9.68 18.30 -6.86
CA LEU A 35 8.46 18.95 -7.36
C LEU A 35 7.77 19.74 -6.24
N LYS A 36 7.38 20.99 -6.52
CA LYS A 36 6.59 21.82 -5.61
C LYS A 36 5.20 21.21 -5.48
N THR A 37 4.98 20.50 -4.37
CA THR A 37 3.80 19.66 -4.18
C THR A 37 2.87 20.21 -3.09
N ALA A 38 1.57 20.32 -3.39
CA ALA A 38 0.54 20.61 -2.40
C ALA A 38 -0.23 19.33 -2.05
N ILE A 39 -0.43 19.07 -0.75
CA ILE A 39 -1.30 17.97 -0.27
C ILE A 39 -2.49 18.60 0.43
N ILE A 40 -3.68 18.47 -0.16
CA ILE A 40 -4.93 19.04 0.36
C ILE A 40 -5.73 17.93 1.02
N SER A 41 -6.19 18.16 2.26
CA SER A 41 -7.02 17.19 2.96
C SER A 41 -8.11 17.89 3.76
N LYS A 42 -9.33 17.32 3.72
CA LYS A 42 -10.47 17.80 4.51
C LYS A 42 -10.39 17.44 5.99
N VAL A 43 -9.47 16.56 6.37
CA VAL A 43 -9.18 16.17 7.74
C VAL A 43 -7.68 16.20 7.99
N PHE A 44 -7.27 16.32 9.25
CA PHE A 44 -5.87 16.14 9.63
C PHE A 44 -5.37 14.74 9.16
N PRO A 45 -4.16 14.62 8.57
CA PRO A 45 -3.75 13.41 7.86
C PRO A 45 -3.94 12.08 8.61
N THR A 46 -3.60 12.04 9.90
CA THR A 46 -3.73 10.82 10.73
C THR A 46 -5.17 10.51 11.16
N ARG A 47 -6.15 11.29 10.71
CA ARG A 47 -7.59 11.00 10.84
C ARG A 47 -8.20 10.45 9.54
N SER A 48 -7.41 10.25 8.50
CA SER A 48 -7.82 9.53 7.29
C SER A 48 -8.15 8.08 7.61
N HIS A 49 -9.05 7.46 6.85
CA HIS A 49 -9.54 6.10 7.16
C HIS A 49 -8.46 5.02 7.12
N THR A 50 -7.31 5.26 6.48
CA THR A 50 -6.12 4.40 6.57
C THR A 50 -5.74 4.06 8.02
N VAL A 51 -5.98 4.97 8.97
CA VAL A 51 -5.69 4.75 10.40
C VAL A 51 -6.50 3.62 11.02
N ALA A 52 -7.63 3.24 10.42
CA ALA A 52 -8.50 2.18 10.92
C ALA A 52 -8.17 0.80 10.33
N ALA A 53 -7.17 0.69 9.44
CA ALA A 53 -6.75 -0.58 8.89
C ALA A 53 -6.11 -1.47 9.98
N GLN A 54 -6.49 -2.75 10.02
CA GLN A 54 -6.02 -3.70 11.05
C GLN A 54 -5.37 -4.95 10.46
N GLY A 55 -5.84 -5.40 9.29
CA GLY A 55 -5.43 -6.66 8.65
C GLY A 55 -3.91 -6.80 8.51
N GLY A 56 -3.26 -5.73 8.08
CA GLY A 56 -1.89 -5.74 7.59
C GLY A 56 -1.88 -5.58 6.07
N ILE A 57 -0.71 -5.76 5.47
CA ILE A 57 -0.49 -5.50 4.04
C ILE A 57 0.13 -6.75 3.40
N SER A 58 -0.42 -7.21 2.28
CA SER A 58 0.02 -8.42 1.60
C SER A 58 1.32 -8.19 0.80
N ALA A 59 2.36 -8.97 1.09
CA ALA A 59 3.57 -9.02 0.27
C ALA A 59 4.21 -10.40 0.32
N ALA A 60 4.74 -10.89 -0.80
CA ALA A 60 5.33 -12.22 -0.90
C ALA A 60 6.77 -12.28 -0.37
N LEU A 61 6.99 -11.91 0.90
CA LEU A 61 8.32 -11.85 1.51
C LEU A 61 8.92 -13.23 1.80
N GLY A 62 8.10 -14.27 1.91
CA GLY A 62 8.55 -15.63 2.25
C GLY A 62 9.13 -15.76 3.67
N ASN A 63 8.72 -14.91 4.62
CA ASN A 63 9.25 -14.94 5.99
C ASN A 63 8.65 -16.05 6.86
N MET A 64 7.51 -16.61 6.44
CA MET A 64 6.74 -17.62 7.19
C MET A 64 6.60 -18.95 6.45
N GLY A 65 7.28 -19.10 5.31
CA GLY A 65 7.18 -20.25 4.42
C GLY A 65 7.57 -19.85 3.00
N GLU A 66 7.66 -20.84 2.11
CA GLU A 66 7.86 -20.58 0.69
C GLU A 66 6.73 -19.71 0.14
N ASP A 67 7.09 -18.66 -0.59
CA ASP A 67 6.13 -17.78 -1.24
C ASP A 67 6.72 -17.21 -2.53
N ASP A 68 5.84 -16.77 -3.43
CA ASP A 68 6.19 -16.19 -4.72
C ASP A 68 5.17 -15.12 -5.09
N TRP A 69 5.63 -13.99 -5.64
CA TRP A 69 4.75 -12.91 -6.07
C TRP A 69 3.77 -13.36 -7.18
N ARG A 70 4.12 -14.40 -7.95
CA ARG A 70 3.24 -15.00 -8.96
C ARG A 70 2.08 -15.77 -8.33
N PHE A 71 2.27 -16.34 -7.14
CA PHE A 71 1.16 -16.93 -6.38
C PHE A 71 0.23 -15.84 -5.85
N HIS A 72 0.79 -14.71 -5.38
CA HIS A 72 0.01 -13.53 -5.02
C HIS A 72 -0.82 -13.02 -6.21
N MET A 73 -0.20 -12.88 -7.38
CA MET A 73 -0.87 -12.45 -8.61
C MET A 73 -2.01 -13.41 -8.97
N TYR A 74 -1.78 -14.72 -8.94
CA TYR A 74 -2.83 -15.71 -9.20
C TYR A 74 -4.02 -15.56 -8.25
N ASP A 75 -3.77 -15.44 -6.94
CA ASP A 75 -4.81 -15.24 -5.94
C ASP A 75 -5.57 -13.93 -6.19
N THR A 76 -4.88 -12.86 -6.59
CA THR A 76 -5.51 -11.56 -6.88
C THR A 76 -6.34 -11.61 -8.16
N VAL A 77 -5.85 -12.21 -9.25
CA VAL A 77 -6.61 -12.38 -10.50
C VAL A 77 -7.86 -13.22 -10.25
N LYS A 78 -7.71 -14.37 -9.58
CA LYS A 78 -8.84 -15.22 -9.21
C LYS A 78 -9.81 -14.51 -8.27
N GLY A 79 -9.29 -13.81 -7.26
CA GLY A 79 -10.09 -13.07 -6.29
C GLY A 79 -10.84 -11.88 -6.88
N SER A 80 -10.34 -11.32 -7.98
CA SER A 80 -11.02 -10.29 -8.77
C SER A 80 -12.12 -10.84 -9.68
N ASP A 81 -12.36 -12.16 -9.65
CA ASP A 81 -13.26 -12.87 -10.56
C ASP A 81 -12.92 -12.60 -12.04
N TRP A 82 -11.61 -12.58 -12.34
CA TRP A 82 -11.03 -12.29 -13.65
C TRP A 82 -11.38 -10.92 -14.26
N LEU A 83 -12.00 -10.02 -13.48
CA LEU A 83 -12.33 -8.66 -13.91
C LEU A 83 -11.18 -7.67 -13.70
N GLY A 84 -10.16 -8.04 -12.92
CA GLY A 84 -9.01 -7.18 -12.65
C GLY A 84 -8.02 -7.13 -13.82
N ASP A 85 -7.55 -5.92 -14.11
CA ASP A 85 -6.50 -5.68 -15.12
C ASP A 85 -5.19 -6.34 -14.69
N GLN A 86 -4.77 -7.36 -15.45
CA GLN A 86 -3.70 -8.25 -15.00
C GLN A 86 -2.32 -7.61 -15.04
N ASP A 87 -2.10 -6.60 -15.88
CA ASP A 87 -0.87 -5.80 -15.92
C ASP A 87 -0.72 -4.94 -14.65
N ALA A 88 -1.81 -4.33 -14.19
CA ALA A 88 -1.84 -3.59 -12.93
C ALA A 88 -1.66 -4.53 -11.72
N ILE A 89 -2.30 -5.71 -11.74
CA ILE A 89 -2.14 -6.72 -10.70
C ILE A 89 -0.70 -7.25 -10.66
N GLU A 90 -0.11 -7.55 -11.82
CA GLU A 90 1.28 -7.98 -11.93
C GLU A 90 2.22 -6.96 -11.28
N TYR A 91 2.08 -5.68 -11.66
CA TYR A 91 2.87 -4.59 -11.09
C TYR A 91 2.69 -4.53 -9.57
N MET A 92 1.45 -4.51 -9.08
CA MET A 92 1.16 -4.45 -7.66
C MET A 92 1.79 -5.61 -6.89
N CYS A 93 1.61 -6.85 -7.35
CA CYS A 93 2.09 -8.03 -6.64
C CYS A 93 3.62 -8.14 -6.65
N ARG A 94 4.27 -7.76 -7.75
CA ARG A 94 5.73 -7.74 -7.88
C ARG A 94 6.36 -6.64 -7.02
N GLU A 95 5.82 -5.43 -7.06
CA GLU A 95 6.33 -4.27 -6.33
C GLU A 95 5.95 -4.27 -4.84
N ALA A 96 5.02 -5.13 -4.40
CA ALA A 96 4.65 -5.25 -2.99
C ALA A 96 5.85 -5.58 -2.09
N ILE A 97 6.81 -6.39 -2.57
CA ILE A 97 8.01 -6.76 -1.80
C ILE A 97 8.87 -5.52 -1.49
N PRO A 98 9.42 -4.79 -2.49
CA PRO A 98 10.23 -3.61 -2.21
C PRO A 98 9.43 -2.51 -1.49
N ALA A 99 8.14 -2.33 -1.78
CA ALA A 99 7.30 -1.34 -1.10
C ALA A 99 7.15 -1.60 0.40
N ILE A 100 6.99 -2.85 0.83
CA ILE A 100 6.92 -3.18 2.26
C ILE A 100 8.27 -3.00 2.95
N ILE A 101 9.37 -3.34 2.28
CA ILE A 101 10.71 -3.12 2.83
C ILE A 101 11.01 -1.61 2.96
N GLU A 102 10.58 -0.79 2.01
CA GLU A 102 10.67 0.68 2.13
C GLU A 102 9.94 1.19 3.38
N LEU A 103 8.72 0.72 3.64
CA LEU A 103 7.99 1.08 4.86
C LEU A 103 8.69 0.63 6.14
N GLU A 104 9.32 -0.54 6.13
CA GLU A 104 10.11 -1.03 7.27
C GLU A 104 11.30 -0.11 7.56
N HIS A 105 12.01 0.34 6.52
CA HIS A 105 13.11 1.30 6.65
C HIS A 105 12.65 2.71 7.08
N TYR A 106 11.41 3.11 6.76
CA TYR A 106 10.80 4.32 7.32
C TYR A 106 10.36 4.17 8.79
N GLY A 107 10.51 2.98 9.37
CA GLY A 107 10.24 2.72 10.78
C GLY A 107 8.82 2.26 11.08
N VAL A 108 8.07 1.75 10.09
CA VAL A 108 6.77 1.11 10.38
C VAL A 108 6.98 -0.06 11.36
N PRO A 109 6.28 -0.08 12.51
CA PRO A 109 6.48 -1.07 13.55
C PRO A 109 5.78 -2.39 13.20
N PHE A 110 6.29 -3.07 12.18
CA PHE A 110 5.84 -4.42 11.87
C PHE A 110 6.14 -5.37 13.03
N SER A 111 5.17 -6.25 13.34
CA SER A 111 5.38 -7.39 14.21
C SER A 111 6.52 -8.26 13.69
N ARG A 112 7.23 -8.95 14.58
CA ARG A 112 8.46 -9.66 14.25
C ARG A 112 8.35 -11.17 14.48
N THR A 113 9.03 -11.92 13.63
CA THR A 113 9.33 -13.34 13.84
C THR A 113 10.44 -13.49 14.88
N ALA A 114 10.67 -14.72 15.38
CA ALA A 114 11.79 -15.01 16.27
C ALA A 114 13.17 -14.72 15.63
N ALA A 115 13.26 -14.71 14.30
CA ALA A 115 14.47 -14.37 13.55
C ALA A 115 14.60 -12.86 13.25
N GLY A 116 13.72 -12.01 13.80
CA GLY A 116 13.76 -10.55 13.60
C GLY A 116 13.19 -10.05 12.26
N LYS A 117 12.74 -10.96 11.38
CA LYS A 117 12.06 -10.62 10.12
C LYS A 117 10.62 -10.16 10.36
N ILE A 118 10.03 -9.45 9.40
CA ILE A 118 8.61 -9.06 9.41
C ILE A 118 7.74 -10.31 9.53
N TYR A 119 6.89 -10.35 10.57
CA TYR A 119 5.90 -11.41 10.77
C TYR A 119 4.77 -11.29 9.74
N GLN A 120 4.36 -12.44 9.19
CA GLN A 120 3.26 -12.55 8.25
C GLN A 120 2.20 -13.52 8.79
N ARG A 121 0.92 -13.20 8.56
CA ARG A 121 -0.21 -14.07 8.96
C ARG A 121 -1.00 -14.56 7.76
N ALA A 122 -1.77 -15.62 7.97
CA ALA A 122 -2.75 -16.08 7.02
C ALA A 122 -3.89 -15.05 6.87
N PHE A 123 -4.46 -14.98 5.68
CA PHE A 123 -5.66 -14.19 5.40
C PHE A 123 -6.50 -14.89 4.34
N GLY A 124 -7.74 -14.42 4.15
CA GLY A 124 -8.67 -15.02 3.19
C GLY A 124 -8.12 -15.02 1.77
N GLY A 125 -8.25 -16.16 1.06
CA GLY A 125 -7.92 -16.27 -0.36
C GLY A 125 -6.43 -16.35 -0.70
N MET A 126 -5.55 -16.54 0.28
CA MET A 126 -4.10 -16.56 0.07
C MET A 126 -3.54 -17.98 -0.02
N THR A 127 -2.96 -18.35 -1.15
CA THR A 127 -2.51 -19.70 -1.45
C THR A 127 -1.07 -19.76 -1.98
N THR A 128 -0.46 -20.94 -1.87
CA THR A 128 0.81 -21.28 -2.53
C THR A 128 0.57 -22.23 -3.70
N HIS A 129 1.50 -22.22 -4.67
CA HIS A 129 1.46 -23.08 -5.86
C HIS A 129 0.11 -23.10 -6.59
N TYR A 130 -0.48 -21.92 -6.82
CA TYR A 130 -1.72 -21.73 -7.58
C TYR A 130 -2.94 -22.45 -6.96
N GLY A 131 -3.09 -22.39 -5.64
CA GLY A 131 -4.24 -22.94 -4.92
C GLY A 131 -4.01 -24.30 -4.25
N LYS A 132 -2.78 -24.81 -4.20
CA LYS A 132 -2.49 -26.13 -3.62
C LYS A 132 -2.18 -26.10 -2.13
N GLY A 133 -1.68 -24.98 -1.61
CA GLY A 133 -1.37 -24.80 -0.19
C GLY A 133 -1.81 -23.44 0.33
N THR A 134 -1.64 -23.21 1.64
CA THR A 134 -1.99 -21.94 2.29
C THR A 134 -0.77 -21.02 2.35
N ALA A 135 -0.92 -19.76 1.95
CA ALA A 135 0.14 -18.75 2.10
C ALA A 135 -0.08 -17.88 3.35
N GLN A 136 1.02 -17.55 4.04
CA GLN A 136 1.05 -16.52 5.09
C GLN A 136 1.80 -15.30 4.55
N ARG A 137 1.04 -14.36 3.97
CA ARG A 137 1.61 -13.23 3.21
C ARG A 137 1.24 -11.84 3.74
N THR A 138 0.36 -11.75 4.73
CA THR A 138 -0.08 -10.46 5.29
C THR A 138 0.87 -9.99 6.38
N CYS A 139 1.67 -8.97 6.09
CA CYS A 139 2.58 -8.30 7.03
C CYS A 139 1.77 -7.55 8.10
N ALA A 140 1.84 -8.00 9.35
CA ALA A 140 1.10 -7.38 10.45
C ALA A 140 1.86 -6.18 11.02
N ALA A 141 1.20 -5.02 11.07
CA ALA A 141 1.70 -3.81 11.72
C ALA A 141 0.76 -3.45 12.88
N ALA A 142 1.33 -2.93 13.97
CA ALA A 142 0.61 -2.50 15.17
C ALA A 142 0.68 -0.99 15.35
#